data_AF-A0A8H7D9D5-F1
#
_entry.id   AF-A0A8H7D9D5-F1
#
_cell.length_a   1.000
_cell.length_b   1.000
_cell.length_c   1.000
_cell.angle_alpha   90.00
_cell.angle_beta   90.00
_cell.angle_gamma   90.00
#
_symmetry.space_group_name_H-M   'P 1'
#
loop_
_entity.id
_entity.type
_entity.pdbx_description
1 polymer ?
#
loop_
_entity_poly.entity_id
_entity_poly.type
_entity_poly.pdbx_seq_one_letter_code
_entity_poly.pdbx_strand_id
1 'polypeptide(L)'
;MLDPRNMYPDGFYTGFFLYDHRKRDFTGCEEVHAHAALVERLGTVLVPYIIGGDEGVPETKTVLRTGQLLYADPFASDVWWVGNVLRKYVQRCTGLDFLTPHLDEMCHENPEDRLTMAAAEAQFGEILQAQPWWRLRRLTIRKKNHFLRLLQALQDNFPPATESFPNRAQNVASVSVHTLDL
;
A
#
# COMPACT_ATOMS: atom_id res chain seq x y z
N MET A 1 -16.04 2.98 -40.19
CA MET A 1 -16.02 2.99 -38.71
C MET A 1 -15.43 1.65 -38.29
N LEU A 2 -14.30 1.62 -37.58
CA LEU A 2 -13.71 0.33 -37.17
C LEU A 2 -14.65 -0.37 -36.19
N ASP A 3 -14.95 -1.65 -36.45
CA ASP A 3 -15.72 -2.48 -35.53
C ASP A 3 -14.82 -2.84 -34.33
N PRO A 4 -15.16 -2.39 -33.11
CA PRO A 4 -14.36 -2.68 -31.92
C PRO A 4 -14.19 -4.19 -31.65
N ARG A 5 -15.04 -5.07 -32.21
CA ARG A 5 -14.92 -6.54 -32.10
C ARG A 5 -13.70 -7.09 -32.83
N ASN A 6 -13.28 -6.48 -33.93
CA ASN A 6 -12.08 -6.89 -34.68
C ASN A 6 -10.79 -6.35 -34.06
N MET A 7 -10.89 -5.35 -33.20
CA MET A 7 -9.72 -4.73 -32.57
C MET A 7 -9.25 -5.53 -31.34
N TYR A 8 -10.16 -6.23 -30.65
CA TYR A 8 -9.87 -7.03 -29.46
C TYR A 8 -10.68 -8.34 -29.48
N PRO A 9 -10.34 -9.31 -30.34
CA PRO A 9 -11.08 -10.57 -30.46
C PRO A 9 -11.10 -11.36 -29.14
N ASP A 10 -10.06 -11.20 -28.32
CA ASP A 10 -9.89 -11.88 -27.03
C ASP A 10 -10.24 -10.99 -25.82
N GLY A 11 -10.82 -9.81 -26.05
CA GLY A 11 -11.13 -8.82 -25.02
C GLY A 11 -9.93 -7.97 -24.56
N PHE A 12 -10.19 -7.03 -23.64
CA PHE A 12 -9.19 -6.06 -23.16
C PHE A 12 -8.23 -6.60 -22.08
N TYR A 13 -8.42 -7.85 -21.63
CA TYR A 13 -7.70 -8.43 -20.51
C TYR A 13 -7.16 -9.82 -20.85
N THR A 14 -5.84 -9.92 -21.03
CA THR A 14 -5.11 -11.19 -21.07
C THR A 14 -4.85 -11.66 -19.63
N GLY A 15 -5.92 -12.04 -18.92
CA GLY A 15 -5.85 -12.56 -17.55
C GLY A 15 -6.00 -14.09 -17.54
N PHE A 16 -4.89 -14.80 -17.39
CA PHE A 16 -4.78 -16.25 -17.45
C PHE A 16 -5.30 -16.95 -16.17
N PHE A 17 -6.53 -16.74 -15.70
CA PHE A 17 -7.14 -17.63 -14.69
C PHE A 17 -8.68 -17.59 -14.77
N LEU A 18 -9.29 -18.74 -15.11
CA LEU A 18 -10.68 -19.14 -14.84
C LEU A 18 -11.80 -18.14 -15.18
N TYR A 19 -11.68 -17.41 -16.29
CA TYR A 19 -12.86 -16.82 -16.94
C TYR A 19 -13.40 -17.82 -17.94
N ASP A 20 -14.58 -18.38 -17.65
CA ASP A 20 -15.37 -19.06 -18.66
C ASP A 20 -15.56 -18.08 -19.83
N HIS A 21 -15.06 -18.44 -21.02
CA HIS A 21 -15.07 -17.63 -22.24
C HIS A 21 -16.48 -17.44 -22.84
N ARG A 22 -17.53 -17.57 -22.03
CA ARG A 22 -18.89 -17.23 -22.42
C ARG A 22 -19.01 -15.72 -22.53
N LYS A 23 -18.86 -15.30 -23.80
CA LYS A 23 -19.14 -14.00 -24.40
C LYS A 23 -19.97 -13.09 -23.49
N ARG A 24 -19.37 -11.99 -23.02
CA ARG A 24 -20.15 -10.82 -22.63
C ARG A 24 -20.78 -10.26 -23.89
N ASP A 25 -21.96 -10.77 -24.23
CA ASP A 25 -22.78 -10.16 -25.25
C ASP A 25 -23.12 -8.74 -24.78
N PHE A 26 -23.04 -7.76 -25.69
CA PHE A 26 -23.27 -6.34 -25.40
C PHE A 26 -24.67 -6.06 -24.79
N THR A 27 -25.55 -7.06 -24.80
CA THR A 27 -26.86 -7.10 -24.15
C THR A 27 -26.82 -7.61 -22.70
N GLY A 28 -25.69 -7.48 -21.99
CA GLY A 28 -25.39 -8.07 -20.67
C GLY A 28 -26.49 -7.98 -19.60
N CYS A 29 -27.53 -8.81 -19.70
CA CYS A 29 -28.69 -8.74 -18.81
C CYS A 29 -29.18 -10.12 -18.33
N GLU A 30 -28.77 -11.25 -18.92
CA GLU A 30 -29.35 -12.55 -18.52
C GLU A 30 -28.86 -13.04 -17.15
N GLU A 31 -27.59 -12.85 -16.79
CA GLU A 31 -27.07 -13.34 -15.50
C GLU A 31 -27.34 -12.37 -14.34
N VAL A 32 -27.55 -11.08 -14.62
CA VAL A 32 -27.80 -10.05 -13.60
C VAL A 32 -29.16 -10.26 -12.91
N HIS A 33 -30.14 -10.82 -13.64
CA HIS A 33 -31.48 -11.07 -13.10
C HIS A 33 -31.53 -12.25 -12.12
N ALA A 34 -30.67 -13.25 -12.26
CA ALA A 34 -30.58 -14.33 -11.27
C ALA A 34 -29.96 -13.85 -9.94
N HIS A 35 -29.02 -12.91 -10.00
CA HIS A 35 -28.39 -12.33 -8.82
C HIS A 35 -29.32 -11.39 -8.05
N ALA A 36 -30.11 -10.56 -8.73
CA ALA A 36 -31.07 -9.66 -8.10
C ALA A 36 -32.13 -10.39 -7.24
N ALA A 37 -32.57 -11.59 -7.65
CA ALA A 37 -33.53 -12.40 -6.91
C ALA A 37 -32.96 -13.05 -5.62
N LEU A 38 -31.63 -13.22 -5.54
CA LEU A 38 -30.96 -13.71 -4.33
C LEU A 38 -30.76 -12.61 -3.27
N VAL A 39 -30.61 -11.36 -3.70
CA VAL A 39 -30.46 -10.17 -2.83
C VAL A 39 -31.69 -9.96 -1.95
N GLU A 40 -32.89 -10.13 -2.49
CA GLU A 40 -34.15 -9.95 -1.73
C GLU A 40 -34.34 -10.97 -0.60
N ARG A 41 -33.59 -12.07 -0.59
CA ARG A 41 -33.87 -13.22 0.28
C ARG A 41 -32.84 -13.44 1.40
N LEU A 42 -31.61 -12.94 1.26
CA LEU A 42 -30.51 -13.20 2.22
C LEU A 42 -29.95 -11.95 2.91
N GLY A 43 -30.30 -10.73 2.45
CA GLY A 43 -29.81 -9.49 3.06
C GLY A 43 -28.32 -9.18 2.82
N THR A 44 -27.52 -10.16 2.37
CA THR A 44 -26.14 -9.99 1.92
C THR A 44 -25.98 -10.49 0.48
N VAL A 45 -25.37 -9.66 -0.36
CA VAL A 45 -25.14 -9.97 -1.78
C VAL A 45 -23.81 -10.72 -1.88
N LEU A 46 -23.85 -12.05 -1.90
CA LEU A 46 -22.65 -12.83 -2.22
C LEU A 46 -22.42 -12.84 -3.73
N VAL A 47 -21.31 -12.25 -4.17
CA VAL A 47 -20.90 -12.20 -5.58
C VAL A 47 -19.65 -13.05 -5.78
N PRO A 48 -19.41 -13.59 -7.00
CA PRO A 48 -18.13 -14.20 -7.32
C PRO A 48 -17.00 -13.20 -7.05
N TYR A 49 -16.05 -13.61 -6.21
CA TYR A 49 -14.96 -12.77 -5.77
C TYR A 49 -14.01 -12.46 -6.93
N ILE A 50 -13.77 -11.17 -7.15
CA ILE A 50 -12.86 -10.70 -8.19
C ILE A 50 -11.49 -10.49 -7.55
N ILE A 51 -10.48 -11.22 -8.03
CA ILE A 51 -9.10 -11.06 -7.59
C ILE A 51 -8.63 -9.65 -7.99
N GLY A 52 -8.38 -8.82 -6.99
CA GLY A 52 -7.78 -7.50 -7.16
C GLY A 52 -6.25 -7.54 -7.26
N GLY A 53 -5.64 -6.37 -7.45
CA GLY A 53 -4.17 -6.25 -7.59
C GLY A 53 -3.37 -6.30 -6.28
N ASP A 54 -4.02 -6.29 -5.11
CA ASP A 54 -3.34 -6.46 -3.82
C ASP A 54 -3.74 -7.79 -3.17
N GLU A 55 -2.73 -8.64 -3.04
CA GLU A 55 -2.81 -10.02 -2.54
C GLU A 55 -2.96 -10.07 -1.01
N GLY A 56 -2.94 -8.92 -0.33
CA GLY A 56 -3.06 -8.83 1.11
C GLY A 56 -4.43 -9.24 1.66
N VAL A 57 -5.48 -9.12 0.84
CA VAL A 57 -6.87 -9.42 1.21
C VAL A 57 -7.02 -10.91 1.57
N PRO A 58 -7.61 -11.25 2.73
CA PRO A 58 -7.85 -12.64 3.13
C PRO A 58 -8.60 -13.47 2.07
N GLU A 59 -9.57 -12.86 1.42
CA GLU A 59 -10.41 -13.43 0.37
C GLU A 59 -9.57 -13.74 -0.88
N THR A 60 -8.70 -12.81 -1.32
CA THR A 60 -7.72 -13.06 -2.41
C THR A 60 -6.80 -14.22 -2.08
N LYS A 61 -6.23 -14.27 -0.86
CA LYS A 61 -5.34 -15.36 -0.44
C LYS A 61 -6.05 -16.71 -0.48
N THR A 62 -7.33 -16.73 -0.11
CA THR A 62 -8.14 -17.95 -0.11
C THR A 62 -8.35 -18.46 -1.52
N VAL A 63 -8.70 -17.58 -2.47
CA VAL A 63 -8.86 -17.94 -3.88
C VAL A 63 -7.53 -18.40 -4.48
N LEU A 64 -6.43 -17.67 -4.26
CA LEU A 64 -5.10 -18.04 -4.76
C LEU A 64 -4.60 -19.37 -4.21
N ARG A 65 -4.88 -19.68 -2.93
CA ARG A 65 -4.47 -20.93 -2.28
C ARG A 65 -5.28 -22.13 -2.75
N THR A 66 -6.60 -21.96 -2.90
CA THR A 66 -7.52 -23.07 -3.20
C THR A 66 -7.71 -23.27 -4.70
N GLY A 67 -7.47 -22.24 -5.52
CA GLY A 67 -7.79 -22.25 -6.94
C GLY A 67 -9.29 -22.31 -7.25
N GLN A 68 -10.14 -22.11 -6.23
CA GLN A 68 -11.60 -22.20 -6.34
C GLN A 68 -12.24 -20.82 -6.39
N LEU A 69 -13.34 -20.72 -7.14
CA LEU A 69 -14.17 -19.53 -7.16
C LEU A 69 -14.82 -19.34 -5.78
N LEU A 70 -14.45 -18.26 -5.10
CA LEU A 70 -15.04 -17.86 -3.82
C LEU A 70 -16.22 -16.93 -4.06
N TYR A 71 -17.30 -17.09 -3.29
CA TYR A 71 -18.37 -16.10 -3.21
C TYR A 71 -18.19 -15.29 -1.92
N ALA A 72 -18.13 -13.97 -2.04
CA ALA A 72 -17.89 -13.08 -0.91
C ALA A 72 -18.80 -11.86 -0.98
N ASP A 73 -18.99 -11.21 0.16
CA ASP A 73 -19.66 -9.92 0.24
C ASP A 73 -18.71 -8.84 -0.34
N PRO A 74 -19.12 -8.13 -1.41
CA PRO A 74 -18.29 -7.09 -2.00
C PRO A 74 -18.11 -5.90 -1.05
N PHE A 75 -19.11 -5.59 -0.22
CA PHE A 75 -19.06 -4.45 0.70
C PHE A 75 -18.11 -4.71 1.87
N ALA A 76 -18.10 -5.93 2.40
CA ALA A 76 -17.12 -6.31 3.41
C ALA A 76 -15.69 -6.17 2.85
N SER A 77 -15.47 -6.60 1.60
CA SER A 77 -14.18 -6.47 0.92
C SER A 77 -13.77 -5.00 0.78
N ASP A 78 -14.70 -4.11 0.40
CA ASP A 78 -14.45 -2.67 0.27
C ASP A 78 -14.04 -2.02 1.60
N VAL A 79 -14.67 -2.40 2.71
CA VAL A 79 -14.28 -1.92 4.05
C VAL A 79 -12.82 -2.29 4.34
N TRP A 80 -12.42 -3.53 4.05
CA TRP A 80 -11.04 -3.98 4.25
C TRP A 80 -10.06 -3.19 3.39
N TRP A 81 -10.41 -2.95 2.12
CA TRP A 81 -9.59 -2.18 1.20
C TRP A 81 -9.32 -0.77 1.70
N VAL A 82 -10.38 -0.05 2.07
CA VAL A 82 -10.29 1.30 2.61
C VAL A 82 -9.46 1.29 3.90
N GLY A 83 -9.77 0.38 4.81
CA GLY A 83 -9.03 0.21 6.06
C GLY A 83 -7.54 -0.05 5.83
N ASN A 84 -7.20 -0.91 4.87
CA ASN A 84 -5.81 -1.30 4.58
C ASN A 84 -5.02 -0.15 3.94
N VAL A 85 -5.65 0.62 3.05
CA VAL A 85 -5.05 1.83 2.47
C VAL A 85 -4.76 2.85 3.57
N LEU A 86 -5.73 3.10 4.45
CA LEU A 86 -5.58 4.00 5.58
C LEU A 86 -4.53 3.50 6.57
N ARG A 87 -4.51 2.21 6.89
CA ARG A 87 -3.51 1.56 7.75
C ARG A 87 -2.10 1.78 7.20
N LYS A 88 -1.89 1.51 5.91
CA LYS A 88 -0.59 1.75 5.23
C LYS A 88 -0.18 3.23 5.30
N TYR A 89 -1.14 4.15 5.24
CA TYR A 89 -0.88 5.58 5.40
C TYR A 89 -0.51 5.94 6.85
N VAL A 90 -1.31 5.51 7.84
CA VAL A 90 -1.09 5.75 9.27
C VAL A 90 0.27 5.19 9.71
N GLN A 91 0.63 3.98 9.27
CA GLN A 91 1.93 3.39 9.57
C GLN A 91 3.11 4.25 9.11
N ARG A 92 2.96 4.99 8.01
CA ARG A 92 3.99 5.88 7.44
C ARG A 92 3.99 7.28 8.04
N CYS A 93 3.04 7.61 8.90
CA CYS A 93 2.86 8.95 9.45
C CYS A 93 2.95 8.91 10.98
N THR A 94 3.34 10.02 11.61
CA THR A 94 3.24 10.19 13.06
C THR A 94 2.00 11.00 13.43
N GLY A 95 1.45 10.77 14.61
CA GLY A 95 0.33 11.54 15.14
C GLY A 95 -1.05 11.02 14.76
N LEU A 96 -1.13 10.00 13.91
CA LEU A 96 -2.37 9.31 13.55
C LEU A 96 -2.54 7.96 14.25
N ASP A 97 -1.70 7.67 15.26
CA ASP A 97 -1.68 6.37 15.94
C ASP A 97 -3.02 6.06 16.65
N PHE A 98 -3.82 7.08 16.96
CA PHE A 98 -5.16 6.94 17.54
C PHE A 98 -6.19 6.30 16.60
N LEU A 99 -5.93 6.28 15.29
CA LEU A 99 -6.79 5.61 14.30
C LEU A 99 -6.50 4.10 14.21
N THR A 100 -5.38 3.63 14.74
CA THR A 100 -4.94 2.23 14.58
C THR A 100 -5.99 1.21 15.04
N PRO A 101 -6.61 1.34 16.24
CA PRO A 101 -7.59 0.35 16.72
C PRO A 101 -8.80 0.23 15.80
N HIS A 102 -9.31 1.37 15.30
CA HIS A 102 -10.43 1.39 14.37
C HIS A 102 -10.08 0.74 13.02
N LEU A 103 -8.88 0.99 12.52
CA LEU A 103 -8.40 0.36 11.30
C LEU A 103 -8.13 -1.15 11.49
N ASP A 104 -7.86 -1.61 12.72
CA ASP A 104 -7.80 -3.03 13.09
C ASP A 104 -9.17 -3.70 12.97
N GLU A 105 -10.23 -3.04 13.43
CA GLU A 105 -11.60 -3.54 13.26
C GLU A 105 -12.07 -3.52 11.79
N MET A 106 -11.67 -2.51 11.00
CA MET A 106 -11.99 -2.47 9.56
C MET A 106 -11.22 -3.53 8.74
N CYS A 107 -10.00 -3.88 9.16
CA CYS A 107 -9.17 -4.85 8.43
C CYS A 107 -9.21 -6.26 9.05
N HIS A 108 -10.30 -6.61 9.72
CA HIS A 108 -10.43 -7.92 10.33
C HIS A 108 -10.32 -9.05 9.28
N GLU A 109 -9.63 -10.14 9.64
CA GLU A 109 -9.38 -11.27 8.73
C GLU A 109 -10.69 -11.96 8.34
N ASN A 110 -11.56 -12.21 9.32
CA ASN A 110 -12.91 -12.70 9.07
C ASN A 110 -13.81 -11.57 8.53
N PRO A 111 -14.52 -11.78 7.42
CA PRO A 111 -15.42 -10.77 6.86
C PRO A 111 -16.67 -10.52 7.72
N GLU A 112 -17.12 -11.50 8.49
CA GLU A 112 -18.31 -11.38 9.37
C GLU A 112 -18.06 -10.50 10.60
N ASP A 113 -16.83 -10.54 11.13
CA ASP A 113 -16.41 -9.73 12.27
C ASP A 113 -16.00 -8.30 11.84
N ARG A 114 -15.96 -8.04 10.53
CA ARG A 114 -15.54 -6.76 9.97
C ARG A 114 -16.65 -5.72 10.17
N LEU A 115 -16.25 -4.49 10.50
CA LEU A 115 -17.19 -3.38 10.58
C LEU A 115 -17.97 -3.20 9.27
N THR A 116 -19.26 -2.89 9.37
CA THR A 116 -20.00 -2.37 8.21
C THR A 116 -19.54 -0.95 7.91
N MET A 117 -19.68 -0.49 6.66
CA MET A 117 -19.25 0.87 6.30
C MET A 117 -19.94 1.96 7.14
N ALA A 118 -21.23 1.77 7.45
CA ALA A 118 -21.98 2.68 8.32
C ALA A 118 -21.46 2.68 9.76
N ALA A 119 -21.15 1.50 10.31
CA ALA A 119 -20.55 1.40 11.64
C ALA A 119 -19.13 2.00 11.65
N ALA A 120 -18.36 1.80 10.58
CA ALA A 120 -17.04 2.38 10.43
C ALA A 120 -17.09 3.91 10.41
N GLU A 121 -18.01 4.50 9.65
CA GLU A 121 -18.22 5.95 9.62
C GLU A 121 -18.62 6.50 11.00
N ALA A 122 -19.56 5.85 11.69
CA ALA A 122 -20.01 6.26 13.01
C ALA A 122 -18.86 6.24 14.04
N GLN A 123 -18.14 5.12 14.13
CA GLN A 123 -16.98 4.99 15.02
C GLN A 123 -15.88 6.01 14.69
N PHE A 124 -15.62 6.25 13.41
CA PHE A 124 -14.64 7.25 12.99
C PHE A 124 -15.04 8.66 13.48
N GLY A 125 -16.33 9.00 13.37
CA GLY A 125 -16.88 10.23 13.92
C GLY A 125 -16.68 10.37 15.43
N GLU A 126 -16.95 9.31 16.19
CA GLU A 126 -16.74 9.27 17.64
C GLU A 126 -15.26 9.46 18.01
N ILE A 127 -14.36 8.79 17.30
CA ILE A 127 -12.92 8.91 17.50
C ILE A 127 -12.45 10.34 17.26
N LEU A 128 -12.95 10.99 16.20
CA LEU A 128 -12.63 12.38 15.91
C LEU A 128 -13.14 13.32 17.00
N GLN A 129 -14.37 13.13 17.48
CA GLN A 129 -14.95 13.93 18.57
C GLN A 129 -14.20 13.76 19.90
N ALA A 130 -13.69 12.55 20.17
CA ALA A 130 -12.90 12.26 21.35
C ALA A 130 -11.50 12.91 21.33
N GLN A 131 -10.98 13.30 20.15
CA GLN A 131 -9.67 13.94 20.08
C GLN A 131 -9.76 15.44 20.40
N PRO A 132 -8.81 15.98 21.19
CA PRO A 132 -8.76 17.41 21.40
C PRO A 132 -8.36 18.13 20.11
N TRP A 133 -8.91 19.34 19.89
CA TRP A 133 -8.74 20.12 18.66
C TRP A 133 -7.29 20.31 18.22
N TRP A 134 -6.35 20.44 19.17
CA TRP A 134 -4.92 20.61 18.88
C TRP A 134 -4.29 19.35 18.28
N ARG A 135 -4.82 18.16 18.59
CA ARG A 135 -4.34 16.89 18.07
C ARG A 135 -4.77 16.67 16.63
N LEU A 136 -6.01 17.05 16.31
CA LEU A 136 -6.54 17.04 14.94
C LEU A 136 -5.83 18.05 14.02
N ARG A 137 -5.33 19.16 14.58
CA ARG A 137 -4.59 20.20 13.84
C ARG A 137 -3.08 19.97 13.81
N ARG A 138 -2.59 18.95 14.51
CA ARG A 138 -1.16 18.65 14.50
C ARG A 138 -0.76 18.19 13.11
N LEU A 139 0.33 18.74 12.59
CA LEU A 139 0.86 18.34 11.29
C LEU A 139 1.20 16.84 11.30
N THR A 140 0.63 16.12 10.36
CA THR A 140 0.99 14.74 10.06
C THR A 140 2.38 14.73 9.45
N ILE A 141 3.38 14.25 10.19
CA ILE A 141 4.75 14.15 9.69
C ILE A 141 4.97 12.74 9.17
N ARG A 142 5.35 12.62 7.91
CA ARG A 142 5.78 11.34 7.34
C ARG A 142 7.00 10.86 8.11
N LYS A 143 6.93 9.65 8.68
CA LYS A 143 8.07 8.95 9.28
C LYS A 143 9.15 8.85 8.19
N LYS A 144 10.20 9.66 8.29
CA LYS A 144 11.39 9.49 7.44
C LYS A 144 11.98 8.12 7.75
N ASN A 145 12.38 7.36 6.73
CA ASN A 145 13.11 6.10 6.93
C ASN A 145 14.27 6.37 7.90
N HIS A 146 14.46 5.52 8.92
CA HIS A 146 15.62 5.61 9.84
C HIS A 146 16.95 5.76 9.08
N PHE A 147 17.03 5.14 7.90
CA PHE A 147 18.12 5.26 6.95
C PHE A 147 18.41 6.70 6.51
N LEU A 148 17.39 7.52 6.23
CA LEU A 148 17.60 8.91 5.81
C LEU A 148 18.07 9.80 6.97
N ARG A 149 17.69 9.48 8.22
CA ARG A 149 18.24 10.17 9.41
C ARG A 149 19.69 9.78 9.66
N LEU A 150 20.03 8.51 9.43
CA LEU A 150 21.42 8.03 9.52
C LEU A 150 22.29 8.68 8.44
N LEU A 151 21.84 8.73 7.18
CA LEU A 151 22.56 9.38 6.08
C LEU A 151 22.72 10.89 6.30
N GLN A 152 21.65 11.57 6.74
CA GLN A 152 21.71 12.99 7.07
C GLN A 152 22.72 13.25 8.21
N ALA A 153 22.67 12.46 9.28
CA ALA A 153 23.62 12.58 10.39
C ALA A 153 25.07 12.28 9.97
N LEU A 154 25.29 11.37 9.02
CA LEU A 154 26.63 11.10 8.47
C LEU A 154 27.13 12.23 7.56
N GLN A 155 26.25 12.85 6.77
CA GLN A 155 26.58 14.04 5.98
C GLN A 155 26.89 15.25 6.86
N ASP A 156 26.11 15.47 7.92
CA ASP A 156 26.27 16.61 8.82
C ASP A 156 27.53 16.47 9.72
N ASN A 157 28.07 15.25 9.89
CA ASN A 157 29.30 14.96 10.64
C ASN A 157 30.56 14.81 9.77
N PHE A 158 30.47 14.97 8.44
CA PHE A 158 31.65 14.98 7.58
C PHE A 158 32.20 16.41 7.52
N PRO A 159 33.40 16.70 8.07
CA PRO A 159 34.01 18.01 7.92
C PRO A 159 34.25 18.28 6.42
N PRO A 160 34.05 19.53 5.95
CA PRO A 160 34.33 19.86 4.55
C PRO A 160 35.80 19.54 4.25
N ALA A 161 36.03 18.87 3.12
CA ALA A 161 37.36 18.48 2.65
C ALA A 161 38.18 19.72 2.26
N THR A 162 38.71 20.42 3.26
CA THR A 162 39.70 21.48 3.11
C THR A 162 40.78 21.29 4.15
N GLU A 163 41.53 20.20 4.05
CA GLU A 163 42.92 20.20 4.50
C GLU A 163 43.79 19.68 3.36
N SER A 164 44.57 20.61 2.83
CA SER A 164 45.57 20.46 1.79
C SER A 164 46.52 19.31 2.07
N PHE A 165 46.62 18.37 1.12
CA PHE A 165 47.76 17.45 1.08
C PHE A 165 49.05 18.25 0.88
N PRO A 166 50.09 18.09 1.73
CA PRO A 166 51.35 18.75 1.50
C PRO A 166 52.03 18.18 0.25
N ASN A 167 52.39 19.09 -0.66
CA ASN A 167 53.08 18.83 -1.92
C ASN A 167 54.37 18.01 -1.71
N ARG A 168 54.40 16.80 -2.27
CA ARG A 168 55.59 15.97 -2.43
C ARG A 168 56.42 16.49 -3.61
N ALA A 169 57.01 17.67 -3.46
CA ALA A 169 57.99 18.20 -4.42
C ALA A 169 58.80 19.32 -3.74
N GLN A 170 59.90 18.94 -3.07
CA GLN A 170 61.13 19.73 -2.91
C GLN A 170 61.99 19.06 -1.82
N ASN A 171 62.97 18.26 -2.25
CA ASN A 171 64.30 18.16 -1.63
C ASN A 171 65.17 17.30 -2.54
N VAL A 172 65.56 17.90 -3.66
CA VAL A 172 66.72 17.47 -4.44
C VAL A 172 67.80 18.51 -4.18
N ALA A 173 68.95 18.03 -3.71
CA ALA A 173 70.27 18.65 -3.71
C ALA A 173 70.52 19.88 -2.81
N SER A 174 71.21 19.62 -1.70
CA SER A 174 72.44 20.29 -1.20
C SER A 174 72.61 19.85 0.26
N VAL A 175 73.74 19.36 0.76
CA VAL A 175 74.97 20.11 1.05
C VAL A 175 76.08 19.13 1.42
N SER A 176 77.25 19.39 0.83
CA SER A 176 78.65 19.14 1.18
C SER A 176 79.12 18.00 2.10
N VAL A 177 80.11 17.31 1.53
CA VAL A 177 81.21 16.55 2.15
C VAL A 177 81.96 17.42 3.17
N HIS A 178 82.14 16.91 4.38
CA HIS A 178 83.28 17.22 5.22
C HIS A 178 83.77 15.95 5.91
N THR A 179 84.95 15.50 5.48
CA THR A 179 85.91 14.71 6.25
C THR A 179 86.24 15.41 7.57
N LEU A 180 86.41 14.65 8.65
CA LEU A 180 87.46 14.88 9.66
C LEU A 180 87.62 13.62 10.54
N ASP A 181 88.90 13.29 10.72
CA ASP A 181 89.48 12.17 11.45
C ASP A 181 89.14 12.12 12.95
N LEU A 182 89.14 10.90 13.51
CA LEU A 182 89.97 10.47 14.66
C LEU A 182 89.86 8.96 14.88
#